data_AF-A0A928UZN7-F1
#
_entry.id   AF-A0A928UZN7-F1
#
_cell.length_a   1.000
_cell.length_b   1.000
_cell.length_c   1.000
_cell.angle_alpha   90.00
_cell.angle_beta   90.00
_cell.angle_gamma   90.00
#
_symmetry.space_group_name_H-M   'P 1'
#
loop_
_entity.id
_entity.type
_entity.pdbx_description
1 polymer ?
#
loop_
_entity_poly.entity_id
_entity_poly.type
_entity_poly.pdbx_seq_one_letter_code
_entity_poly.pdbx_strand_id
1 'polypeptide(L)'
;MYILYKPLAIIGTSIVALSAVFCPFLRVPLIGNWNLYQTDMRLFLITYGLLGICTFLFFIRKIQAFRIMTFVLALWAILAMVAVYFTINNYFGFKFIDGILSKTIHFKWGWFVFFIGIITLMVSTKKVQLKEPVQETDGMLA
;
A
#
# COMPACT_ATOMS: atom_id res chain seq x y z
N MET A 1 18.03 7.02 15.20
CA MET A 1 17.75 7.97 14.09
C MET A 1 17.18 7.18 12.90
N TYR A 2 16.24 7.74 12.12
CA TYR A 2 15.73 7.09 10.91
C TYR A 2 16.27 7.80 9.66
N ILE A 3 16.67 7.03 8.65
CA ILE A 3 17.04 7.53 7.33
C ILE A 3 15.94 7.14 6.35
N LEU A 4 15.65 8.04 5.41
CA LEU A 4 14.68 7.86 4.34
C LEU A 4 15.39 7.78 2.99
N TYR A 5 15.23 6.66 2.30
CA TYR A 5 15.69 6.45 0.92
C TYR A 5 14.72 7.09 -0.05
N LYS A 6 14.98 8.37 -0.37
CA LYS A 6 14.18 9.18 -1.30
C LYS A 6 13.79 8.47 -2.62
N PRO A 7 14.71 7.81 -3.36
CA PRO A 7 14.32 7.16 -4.61
C PRO A 7 13.30 6.04 -4.39
N LEU A 8 13.47 5.20 -3.36
CA LEU A 8 12.48 4.16 -3.02
C LEU A 8 11.14 4.77 -2.62
N ALA A 9 11.13 5.85 -1.85
CA ALA A 9 9.88 6.50 -1.45
C ALA A 9 9.11 7.05 -2.65
N ILE A 10 9.82 7.65 -3.62
CA ILE A 10 9.22 8.16 -4.86
C ILE A 10 8.72 7.00 -5.72
N ILE A 11 9.55 5.96 -5.93
CA ILE A 11 9.17 4.77 -6.72
C ILE A 11 7.93 4.10 -6.10
N GLY A 12 7.94 3.86 -4.79
CA GLY A 12 6.82 3.27 -4.09
C GLY A 12 5.55 4.11 -4.21
N THR A 13 5.64 5.43 -4.01
CA THR A 13 4.51 6.35 -4.20
C THR A 13 3.94 6.26 -5.62
N SER A 14 4.80 6.30 -6.63
CA SER A 14 4.40 6.22 -8.04
C SER A 14 3.74 4.88 -8.37
N ILE A 15 4.28 3.76 -7.88
CA ILE A 15 3.68 2.43 -8.10
C ILE A 15 2.28 2.37 -7.50
N VAL A 16 2.09 2.85 -6.27
CA VAL A 16 0.78 2.86 -5.61
C VAL A 16 -0.22 3.74 -6.38
N ALA A 17 0.18 4.95 -6.78
CA ALA A 17 -0.68 5.86 -7.53
C ALA A 17 -1.07 5.28 -8.91
N LEU A 18 -0.08 4.84 -9.69
CA LEU A 18 -0.32 4.33 -11.04
C LEU A 18 -1.11 3.03 -11.01
N SER A 19 -0.83 2.13 -10.06
CA SER A 19 -1.59 0.89 -9.95
C SER A 19 -3.07 1.17 -9.70
N ALA A 20 -3.41 2.01 -8.73
CA ALA A 20 -4.80 2.34 -8.39
C ALA A 20 -5.63 2.87 -9.57
N VAL A 21 -5.01 3.56 -10.53
CA VAL A 21 -5.69 4.16 -11.70
C VAL A 21 -5.68 3.24 -12.91
N PHE A 22 -4.54 2.61 -13.23
CA PHE A 22 -4.35 1.93 -14.51
C PHE A 22 -4.39 0.40 -14.41
N CYS A 23 -4.04 -0.16 -13.25
CA CYS A 23 -4.01 -1.61 -13.11
C CYS A 23 -5.42 -2.17 -12.85
N PRO A 24 -5.73 -3.36 -13.39
CA PRO A 24 -6.98 -4.03 -13.12
C PRO A 24 -6.96 -4.70 -11.74
N PHE A 25 -7.89 -4.31 -10.87
CA PHE A 25 -8.10 -4.91 -9.55
C PHE A 25 -9.14 -6.03 -9.60
N LEU A 26 -10.11 -5.89 -10.51
CA LEU A 26 -11.22 -6.82 -10.63
C LEU A 26 -11.55 -7.08 -12.10
N ARG A 27 -12.08 -8.26 -12.42
CA ARG A 27 -12.71 -8.53 -13.71
C ARG A 27 -14.19 -8.82 -13.51
N VAL A 28 -15.02 -7.97 -14.08
CA VAL A 28 -16.47 -8.14 -14.14
C VAL A 28 -16.81 -8.83 -15.47
N PRO A 29 -17.63 -9.91 -15.47
CA PRO A 29 -17.88 -10.74 -16.66
C PRO A 29 -18.37 -9.99 -17.91
N LEU A 30 -19.18 -8.95 -17.75
CA LEU A 30 -19.83 -8.24 -18.86
C LEU A 30 -19.10 -6.97 -19.29
N ILE A 31 -18.37 -6.34 -18.36
CA ILE A 31 -17.79 -5.00 -18.56
C ILE A 31 -16.27 -5.09 -18.75
N GLY A 32 -15.64 -6.14 -18.20
CA GLY A 32 -14.21 -6.39 -18.34
C GLY A 32 -13.40 -6.01 -17.11
N ASN A 33 -12.19 -5.49 -17.34
CA ASN A 33 -11.22 -5.21 -16.29
C ASN A 33 -11.49 -3.85 -15.64
N TRP A 34 -11.67 -3.84 -14.33
CA TRP A 34 -11.92 -2.64 -13.53
C TRP A 34 -10.69 -2.25 -12.73
N ASN A 35 -10.39 -0.95 -12.73
CA ASN A 35 -9.42 -0.37 -11.80
C ASN A 35 -10.04 -0.15 -10.41
N LEU A 36 -9.27 0.41 -9.48
CA LEU A 36 -9.75 0.60 -8.10
C LEU A 36 -10.91 1.60 -8.03
N TYR A 37 -10.88 2.65 -8.85
CA TYR A 37 -11.96 3.66 -8.92
C TYR A 37 -13.29 3.06 -9.35
N GLN A 38 -13.28 2.23 -10.39
CA GLN A 38 -14.47 1.54 -10.90
C GLN A 38 -14.97 0.45 -9.96
N THR A 39 -14.05 -0.19 -9.24
CA THR A 39 -14.39 -1.20 -8.24
C THR A 39 -15.18 -0.59 -7.09
N ASP A 40 -14.65 0.49 -6.50
CA ASP A 40 -15.34 1.26 -5.48
C ASP A 40 -14.69 2.65 -5.33
N MET A 41 -15.47 3.69 -5.60
CA MET A 41 -15.00 5.09 -5.52
C MET A 41 -14.52 5.46 -4.12
N ARG A 42 -15.16 4.94 -3.07
CA ARG A 42 -14.79 5.24 -1.67
C ARG A 42 -13.43 4.64 -1.36
N LEU A 43 -13.19 3.39 -1.77
CA LEU A 43 -11.88 2.74 -1.60
C LEU A 43 -10.77 3.51 -2.31
N PHE A 44 -11.04 3.94 -3.55
CA PHE A 44 -10.10 4.75 -4.31
C PHE A 44 -9.76 6.06 -3.62
N LEU A 45 -10.78 6.82 -3.16
CA LEU A 45 -10.59 8.10 -2.50
C LEU A 45 -9.82 7.98 -1.18
N ILE A 46 -10.15 6.99 -0.35
CA ILE A 46 -9.43 6.76 0.91
C ILE A 46 -7.98 6.37 0.63
N THR A 47 -7.74 5.52 -0.37
CA THR A 47 -6.39 5.13 -0.80
C THR A 47 -5.56 6.34 -1.23
N TYR A 48 -6.12 7.20 -2.08
CA TYR A 48 -5.45 8.43 -2.53
C TYR A 48 -5.29 9.45 -1.41
N GLY A 49 -6.24 9.53 -0.48
CA GLY A 49 -6.14 10.37 0.72
C GLY A 49 -4.97 9.95 1.61
N LEU A 50 -4.88 8.66 1.94
CA LEU A 50 -3.77 8.11 2.73
C LEU A 50 -2.43 8.26 2.00
N LEU A 51 -2.39 7.97 0.71
CA LEU A 51 -1.18 8.17 -0.11
C LEU A 51 -0.77 9.64 -0.15
N GLY A 52 -1.72 10.57 -0.29
CA GLY A 52 -1.49 12.00 -0.24
C GLY A 52 -0.91 12.46 1.10
N ILE A 53 -1.38 11.92 2.22
CA ILE A 53 -0.79 12.19 3.54
C ILE A 53 0.65 11.63 3.61
N CYS A 54 0.91 10.41 3.12
CA CYS A 54 2.27 9.88 3.02
C CYS A 54 3.17 10.82 2.21
N THR A 55 2.73 11.25 1.03
CA THR A 55 3.47 12.18 0.17
C THR A 55 3.70 13.53 0.86
N PHE A 56 2.72 14.07 1.57
CA PHE A 56 2.86 15.30 2.34
C PHE A 56 3.91 15.17 3.46
N LEU A 57 3.85 14.08 4.24
CA LEU A 57 4.80 13.79 5.32
C LEU A 57 6.24 13.60 4.80
N PHE A 58 6.37 13.04 3.59
CA PHE A 58 7.63 12.96 2.87
C PHE A 58 8.20 14.37 2.57
N PHE A 59 7.36 15.28 2.06
CA PHE A 59 7.78 16.66 1.74
C PHE A 59 8.21 17.46 2.98
N ILE A 60 7.45 17.40 4.07
CA ILE A 60 7.80 18.11 5.32
C ILE A 60 8.89 17.41 6.16
N ARG A 61 9.52 16.36 5.60
CA ARG A 61 10.62 15.59 6.21
C ARG A 61 10.30 14.99 7.58
N LYS A 62 9.02 14.71 7.87
CA LYS A 62 8.59 14.05 9.11
C LYS A 62 8.71 12.53 8.99
N ILE A 63 9.95 12.02 9.00
CA ILE A 63 10.28 10.61 8.69
C ILE A 63 9.54 9.61 9.59
N GLN A 64 9.42 9.89 10.89
CA GLN A 64 8.71 9.00 11.82
C GLN A 64 7.21 8.90 11.49
N ALA A 65 6.56 10.04 11.24
CA ALA A 65 5.14 10.07 10.87
C ALA A 65 4.92 9.44 9.49
N PHE A 66 5.79 9.71 8.52
CA PHE A 66 5.77 9.07 7.20
C PHE A 66 5.78 7.54 7.34
N ARG A 67 6.70 7.00 8.16
CA ARG A 67 6.76 5.55 8.41
C ARG A 67 5.47 5.01 9.01
N ILE A 68 4.90 5.68 10.01
CA ILE A 68 3.64 5.23 10.62
C ILE A 68 2.54 5.22 9.55
N MET A 69 2.44 6.25 8.73
CA MET A 69 1.43 6.32 7.68
C MET A 69 1.61 5.29 6.57
N THR A 70 2.84 4.86 6.25
CA THR A 70 3.03 3.75 5.30
C THR A 70 2.53 2.41 5.89
N PHE A 71 2.65 2.19 7.20
CA PHE A 71 2.01 1.06 7.87
C PHE A 71 0.48 1.17 7.87
N VAL A 72 -0.08 2.37 8.12
CA VAL A 72 -1.52 2.61 8.05
C VAL A 72 -2.05 2.32 6.64
N LEU A 73 -1.34 2.78 5.60
CA LEU A 73 -1.67 2.49 4.20
C LEU A 73 -1.63 0.99 3.89
N ALA A 74 -0.65 0.26 4.45
CA ALA A 74 -0.57 -1.20 4.29
C ALA A 74 -1.74 -1.93 4.96
N LEU A 75 -2.08 -1.53 6.19
CA LEU A 75 -3.25 -2.07 6.89
C LEU A 75 -4.54 -1.77 6.10
N TRP A 76 -4.68 -0.55 5.63
CA TRP A 76 -5.80 -0.13 4.78
C TRP A 76 -5.89 -0.98 3.50
N ALA A 77 -4.77 -1.29 2.84
CA ALA A 77 -4.76 -2.12 1.64
C ALA A 77 -5.30 -3.54 1.89
N ILE A 78 -4.97 -4.14 3.03
CA ILE A 78 -5.52 -5.44 3.44
C ILE A 78 -7.02 -5.32 3.69
N LEU A 79 -7.45 -4.31 4.45
CA LEU A 79 -8.87 -4.06 4.71
C LEU A 79 -9.66 -3.80 3.43
N ALA A 80 -9.09 -3.06 2.48
CA ALA A 80 -9.68 -2.79 1.17
C ALA A 80 -9.88 -4.08 0.37
N MET A 81 -8.89 -4.96 0.33
CA MET A 81 -9.01 -6.26 -0.34
C MET A 81 -10.12 -7.12 0.29
N VAL A 82 -10.17 -7.17 1.62
CA VAL A 82 -11.20 -7.91 2.37
C VAL A 82 -12.58 -7.30 2.15
N ALA A 83 -12.69 -5.97 2.15
CA ALA A 83 -13.94 -5.26 1.87
C ALA A 83 -14.45 -5.60 0.46
N VAL A 84 -13.59 -5.52 -0.56
CA VAL A 84 -13.95 -5.90 -1.94
C VAL A 84 -14.40 -7.36 -2.00
N TYR A 85 -13.69 -8.27 -1.33
CA TYR A 85 -14.09 -9.67 -1.24
C TYR A 85 -15.50 -9.84 -0.64
N PHE A 86 -15.80 -9.17 0.48
CA PHE A 86 -17.13 -9.25 1.09
C PHE A 86 -18.20 -8.61 0.23
N THR A 87 -17.92 -7.47 -0.41
CA THR A 87 -18.87 -6.81 -1.31
C THR A 87 -19.23 -7.77 -2.44
N ILE A 88 -18.25 -8.44 -3.07
CA ILE A 88 -18.48 -9.40 -4.17
C ILE A 88 -19.36 -10.58 -3.73
N ASN A 89 -19.16 -11.08 -2.50
CA ASN A 89 -19.90 -12.23 -1.99
C ASN A 89 -21.30 -11.90 -1.47
N ASN A 90 -21.60 -10.63 -1.19
CA ASN A 90 -22.89 -10.18 -0.63
C ASN A 90 -23.51 -9.03 -1.44
N TYR A 91 -23.22 -8.93 -2.75
CA TYR A 91 -23.47 -7.73 -3.55
C TYR A 91 -24.96 -7.42 -3.74
N PHE A 92 -25.82 -8.44 -3.84
CA PHE A 92 -27.25 -8.28 -4.15
C PHE A 92 -28.20 -8.76 -3.04
N GLY A 93 -27.71 -9.46 -2.02
CA GLY A 93 -28.54 -10.02 -0.94
C GLY A 93 -29.48 -11.15 -1.42
N PHE A 94 -29.40 -11.52 -2.69
CA PHE A 94 -30.13 -12.63 -3.30
C PHE A 94 -29.15 -13.78 -3.50
N LYS A 95 -29.22 -14.79 -2.62
CA LYS A 95 -28.30 -15.96 -2.58
C LYS A 95 -28.05 -16.62 -3.95
N PHE A 96 -29.02 -16.56 -4.87
CA PHE A 96 -28.90 -17.15 -6.21
C PHE A 96 -28.03 -16.30 -7.17
N ILE A 97 -28.23 -14.98 -7.18
CA ILE A 97 -27.44 -14.06 -8.03
C ILE A 97 -26.03 -13.91 -7.46
N ASP A 98 -25.91 -13.80 -6.14
CA ASP A 98 -24.62 -13.72 -5.44
C ASP A 98 -23.77 -14.99 -5.68
N GLY A 99 -24.38 -16.18 -5.75
CA GLY A 99 -23.68 -17.43 -6.05
C GLY A 99 -23.14 -17.54 -7.48
N ILE A 100 -23.76 -16.85 -8.45
CA ILE A 100 -23.32 -16.82 -9.85
C ILE A 100 -22.29 -15.70 -10.07
N LEU A 101 -22.48 -14.54 -9.45
CA LEU A 101 -21.58 -13.40 -9.58
C LEU A 101 -20.27 -13.60 -8.82
N SER A 102 -20.32 -14.13 -7.60
CA SER A 102 -19.10 -14.42 -6.81
C SER A 102 -18.18 -15.43 -7.48
N LYS A 103 -18.72 -16.41 -8.22
CA LYS A 103 -17.93 -17.36 -9.01
C LYS A 103 -17.25 -16.74 -10.22
N THR A 104 -17.77 -15.61 -10.71
CA THR A 104 -17.38 -15.03 -11.99
C THR A 104 -16.50 -13.79 -11.82
N ILE A 105 -16.60 -13.13 -10.68
CA ILE A 105 -15.77 -11.99 -10.34
C ILE A 105 -14.42 -12.48 -9.83
N HIS A 106 -13.36 -12.23 -10.61
CA HIS A 106 -12.00 -12.65 -10.26
C HIS A 106 -11.13 -11.47 -9.88
N PHE A 107 -10.37 -11.62 -8.79
CA PHE A 107 -9.27 -10.74 -8.43
C PHE A 107 -8.21 -10.74 -9.55
N LYS A 108 -7.68 -9.55 -9.84
CA LYS A 108 -6.66 -9.35 -10.86
C LYS A 108 -5.33 -8.89 -10.27
N TRP A 109 -4.29 -8.93 -11.10
CA TRP A 109 -2.90 -8.68 -10.73
C TRP A 109 -2.62 -7.24 -10.25
N GLY A 110 -3.54 -6.30 -10.44
CA GLY A 110 -3.39 -4.92 -9.93
C GLY A 110 -3.21 -4.86 -8.41
N TRP A 111 -3.82 -5.79 -7.67
CA TRP A 111 -3.57 -5.95 -6.23
C TRP A 111 -2.10 -6.24 -5.93
N PHE A 112 -1.46 -7.11 -6.71
CA PHE A 112 -0.05 -7.47 -6.50
C PHE A 112 0.87 -6.26 -6.71
N VAL A 113 0.65 -5.49 -7.78
CA VAL A 113 1.41 -4.25 -8.06
C VAL A 113 1.20 -3.22 -6.95
N PHE A 114 -0.05 -3.07 -6.50
CA PHE A 114 -0.40 -2.18 -5.40
C PHE A 114 0.34 -2.54 -4.11
N PHE A 115 0.35 -3.82 -3.72
CA PHE A 115 1.10 -4.29 -2.56
C PHE A 115 2.62 -4.12 -2.73
N ILE A 116 3.17 -4.36 -3.91
CA ILE A 116 4.59 -4.08 -4.18
C ILE A 116 4.94 -2.61 -3.93
N GLY A 117 4.09 -1.69 -4.39
CA GLY A 117 4.28 -0.26 -4.17
C GLY A 117 4.29 0.10 -2.68
N ILE A 118 3.36 -0.48 -1.91
CA ILE A 118 3.27 -0.29 -0.46
C ILE A 118 4.49 -0.87 0.26
N ILE A 119 4.90 -2.09 -0.07
CA ILE A 119 6.10 -2.72 0.52
C ILE A 119 7.34 -1.87 0.23
N THR A 120 7.46 -1.36 -1.01
CA THR A 120 8.55 -0.45 -1.39
C THR A 120 8.54 0.83 -0.54
N LEU A 121 7.36 1.41 -0.27
CA LEU A 121 7.20 2.55 0.63
C LEU A 121 7.62 2.21 2.07
N MET A 122 7.25 1.04 2.59
CA MET A 122 7.61 0.62 3.95
C MET A 122 9.12 0.46 4.12
N VAL A 123 9.78 -0.21 3.16
CA VAL A 123 11.24 -0.46 3.18
C VAL A 123 12.05 0.82 2.90
N SER A 124 11.43 1.87 2.37
CA SER A 124 12.11 3.15 2.14
C SER A 124 12.66 3.82 3.41
N THR A 125 12.24 3.39 4.60
CA THR A 125 12.78 3.90 5.88
C THR A 125 13.65 2.86 6.58
N LYS A 126 14.84 3.26 7.03
CA LYS A 126 15.78 2.40 7.77
C LYS A 126 16.13 2.99 9.13
N LYS A 127 16.15 2.15 10.16
CA LYS A 127 16.65 2.51 11.48
C LYS A 127 18.18 2.50 11.44
N VAL A 128 18.80 3.62 11.79
CA VAL A 128 20.23 3.71 12.02
C VAL A 128 20.48 3.34 13.48
N GLN A 129 21.26 2.28 13.68
CA GLN A 129 21.88 1.99 14.96
C GLN A 129 23.16 2.83 15.04
N LEU A 130 23.31 3.62 16.10
CA LEU A 130 24.56 4.31 16.37
C LEU A 130 25.53 3.24 16.85
N LYS A 131 26.63 3.04 16.12
CA LYS A 131 27.73 2.20 16.59
C LYS A 131 28.44 3.03 17.66
N GLU A 132 28.38 2.58 18.92
CA GLU A 132 29.14 3.24 20.00
C GLU A 132 30.63 3.24 19.63
N PRO A 133 31.38 4.31 19.93
CA PRO A 133 32.81 4.34 19.66
C PRO A 133 33.46 3.24 20.51
N VAL A 134 34.17 2.33 19.84
CA VAL A 134 35.01 1.31 20.50
C VAL A 134 36.01 2.08 21.35
N GLN A 135 36.00 1.85 22.67
CA GLN A 135 36.96 2.44 23.59
C GLN A 135 38.35 1.92 23.24
N GLU A 136 39.15 2.77 22.62
CA GLU A 136 40.58 2.59 22.39
C GLU A 136 41.28 2.81 23.75
N THR A 137 41.34 1.76 24.57
CA THR A 137 42.02 1.79 25.90
C THR A 137 42.96 0.60 26.09
N ASP A 138 43.34 -0.10 25.01
CA ASP A 138 44.28 -1.22 25.07
C ASP A 138 45.71 -0.84 24.59
N GLY A 139 45.93 0.42 24.17
CA GLY A 139 47.22 0.88 23.60
C GLY A 139 48.10 1.70 24.54
N MET A 140 47.71 1.92 25.81
CA MET A 140 48.48 2.75 26.76
C MET A 140 49.22 1.95 27.84
N LEU A 141 49.20 0.61 27.80
CA LEU A 141 49.82 -0.26 28.81
C LEU A 141 50.78 -1.31 28.24
N ALA A 142 51.49 -1.01 27.14
CA ALA A 142 52.55 -1.87 26.62
C ALA A 142 53.83 -1.07 26.32
#